data_AF-A0A954VQE4-F1
#
_entry.id   AF-A0A954VQE4-F1
#
_cell.length_a   1.000
_cell.length_b   1.000
_cell.length_c   1.000
_cell.angle_alpha   90.00
_cell.angle_beta   90.00
_cell.angle_gamma   90.00
#
_symmetry.space_group_name_H-M   'P 1'
#
loop_
_entity.id
_entity.type
_entity.pdbx_description
1 polymer ?
#
loop_
_entity_poly.entity_id
_entity_poly.type
_entity_poly.pdbx_seq_one_letter_code
_entity_poly.pdbx_strand_id
1 'polypeptide(L)'
;MENILSEPNGWMRAIDRQVAHVWMVRTFLKHSDEVQEDEELATVHRDLYDFMLALGPPLEAKDQFEYLKIVRKKSVKLRRATELFLQIQPEVSSHTNYQMAAVSLEVAVQEIMRLADMAAAS
;
A
#
# COMPACT_ATOMS: atom_id res chain seq x y z
N MET A 1 22.80 8.85 -6.77
CA MET A 1 21.48 8.34 -7.17
C MET A 1 20.70 9.56 -7.62
N GLU A 2 20.37 9.67 -8.92
CA GLU A 2 19.59 10.80 -9.44
C GLU A 2 18.25 10.91 -8.70
N ASN A 3 17.78 12.14 -8.50
CA ASN A 3 16.52 12.39 -7.82
C ASN A 3 15.35 11.92 -8.70
N ILE A 4 14.81 10.74 -8.39
CA ILE A 4 13.70 10.11 -9.14
C ILE A 4 12.51 11.06 -9.35
N LEU A 5 12.32 12.04 -8.46
CA LEU A 5 11.23 13.02 -8.50
C LEU A 5 11.39 14.06 -9.61
N SER A 6 12.61 14.29 -10.08
CA SER A 6 12.92 15.24 -11.17
C SER A 6 12.70 14.65 -12.57
N GLU A 7 12.45 13.35 -12.66
CA GLU A 7 12.22 12.66 -13.93
C GLU A 7 10.74 12.67 -14.34
N PRO A 8 10.42 12.44 -15.63
CA PRO A 8 9.05 12.22 -16.07
C PRO A 8 8.37 11.10 -15.28
N ASN A 9 7.16 11.39 -14.80
CA ASN A 9 6.40 10.50 -13.92
C ASN A 9 7.12 10.11 -12.61
N GLY A 10 8.03 10.96 -12.14
CA GLY A 10 8.86 10.71 -10.97
C GLY A 10 8.09 10.38 -9.69
N TRP A 11 7.03 11.14 -9.39
CA TRP A 11 6.16 10.92 -8.23
C TRP A 11 5.41 9.59 -8.34
N MET A 12 4.83 9.30 -9.50
CA MET A 12 4.15 8.04 -9.77
C MET A 12 5.08 6.86 -9.50
N ARG A 13 6.28 6.86 -10.07
CA ARG A 13 7.25 5.76 -9.88
C ARG A 13 7.76 5.65 -8.45
N ALA A 14 7.94 6.78 -7.76
CA ALA A 14 8.36 6.77 -6.36
C ALA A 14 7.31 6.11 -5.47
N ILE A 15 6.03 6.43 -5.70
CA ILE A 15 4.90 5.79 -5.02
C ILE A 15 4.79 4.33 -5.43
N ASP A 16 4.93 4.01 -6.72
CA ASP A 16 4.79 2.65 -7.23
C ASP A 16 5.84 1.68 -6.65
N ARG A 17 7.05 2.18 -6.36
CA ARG A 17 8.05 1.43 -5.59
C ARG A 17 7.55 1.04 -4.20
N GLN A 18 6.81 1.92 -3.52
CA GLN A 18 6.19 1.61 -2.23
C GLN A 18 5.00 0.65 -2.38
N VAL A 19 4.22 0.81 -3.46
CA VAL A 19 3.13 -0.12 -3.79
C VAL A 19 3.64 -1.56 -3.98
N ALA A 20 4.86 -1.75 -4.47
CA ALA A 20 5.47 -3.08 -4.53
C ALA A 20 5.60 -3.74 -3.13
N HIS A 21 5.95 -2.98 -2.08
CA HIS A 21 5.98 -3.49 -0.71
C HIS A 21 4.57 -3.84 -0.20
N VAL A 22 3.58 -2.99 -0.50
CA VAL A 22 2.17 -3.28 -0.20
C VAL A 22 1.69 -4.56 -0.89
N TRP A 23 2.10 -4.79 -2.15
CA TRP A 23 1.78 -6.00 -2.89
C TRP A 23 2.37 -7.26 -2.25
N MET A 24 3.62 -7.18 -1.77
CA MET A 24 4.26 -8.29 -1.07
C MET A 24 3.51 -8.66 0.21
N VAL A 25 3.15 -7.68 1.04
CA VAL A 25 2.35 -7.91 2.25
C VAL A 25 0.99 -8.50 1.91
N ARG A 26 0.26 -7.91 0.95
CA ARG A 26 -1.03 -8.43 0.50
C ARG A 26 -0.92 -9.87 0.02
N THR A 27 0.13 -10.20 -0.73
CA THR A 27 0.33 -11.54 -1.27
C THR A 27 0.63 -12.54 -0.16
N PHE A 28 1.42 -12.16 0.83
CA PHE A 28 1.64 -12.96 2.03
C PHE A 28 0.31 -13.22 2.76
N LEU A 29 -0.45 -12.17 3.10
CA LEU A 29 -1.72 -12.30 3.84
C LEU A 29 -2.77 -13.13 3.10
N LYS A 30 -2.90 -12.95 1.78
CA LYS A 30 -3.90 -13.70 0.99
C LYS A 30 -3.68 -15.22 1.05
N HIS A 31 -2.44 -15.66 1.19
CA HIS A 31 -2.08 -17.09 1.12
C HIS A 31 -1.69 -17.66 2.48
N SER A 32 -1.92 -16.91 3.56
CA SER A 32 -1.73 -17.46 4.89
C SER A 32 -2.92 -18.31 5.31
N ASP A 33 -2.71 -19.22 6.24
CA ASP A 33 -3.79 -20.07 6.76
C ASP A 33 -4.73 -19.24 7.65
N GLU A 34 -4.19 -18.27 8.39
CA GLU A 34 -4.93 -17.41 9.32
C GLU A 34 -6.05 -16.59 8.62
N VAL A 35 -5.89 -16.26 7.33
CA VAL A 35 -6.91 -15.51 6.58
C VAL A 35 -8.20 -16.31 6.33
N GLN A 36 -8.14 -17.64 6.46
CA GLN A 36 -9.32 -18.50 6.34
C GLN A 36 -10.18 -18.48 7.61
N GLU A 37 -9.57 -18.14 8.75
CA GLU A 37 -10.19 -18.17 10.07
C GLU A 37 -10.53 -16.76 10.58
N ASP A 38 -9.92 -15.71 10.03
CA ASP A 38 -10.08 -14.32 10.45
C ASP A 38 -10.62 -13.41 9.31
N GLU A 39 -11.89 -13.01 9.42
CA GLU A 39 -12.57 -12.16 8.44
C GLU A 39 -12.05 -10.70 8.45
N GLU A 40 -11.50 -10.22 9.57
CA GLU A 40 -10.88 -8.90 9.64
C GLU A 40 -9.58 -8.88 8.83
N LEU A 41 -8.76 -9.93 8.97
CA LEU A 41 -7.57 -10.13 8.14
C LEU A 41 -7.92 -10.31 6.66
N ALA A 42 -9.00 -11.04 6.36
CA ALA A 42 -9.54 -11.16 5.00
C ALA A 42 -9.90 -9.78 4.41
N THR A 43 -10.45 -8.89 5.23
CA THR A 43 -10.77 -7.51 4.83
C THR A 43 -9.52 -6.70 4.52
N VAL A 44 -8.46 -6.82 5.32
CA VAL A 44 -7.18 -6.13 5.08
C VAL A 44 -6.65 -6.44 3.68
N HIS A 45 -6.41 -7.72 3.34
CA HIS A 45 -5.76 -8.03 2.06
C HIS A 45 -6.65 -7.71 0.84
N ARG A 46 -7.97 -7.69 1.00
CA ARG A 46 -8.93 -7.23 -0.03
C ARG A 46 -8.82 -5.73 -0.24
N ASP A 47 -8.77 -4.95 0.83
CA ASP A 47 -8.64 -3.50 0.75
C ASP A 47 -7.29 -3.05 0.17
N LEU A 48 -6.21 -3.75 0.50
CA LEU A 48 -4.91 -3.55 -0.16
C LEU A 48 -5.02 -3.83 -1.67
N TYR A 49 -5.69 -4.92 -2.05
CA TYR A 49 -5.89 -5.26 -3.47
C TYR A 49 -6.72 -4.21 -4.22
N ASP A 50 -7.81 -3.72 -3.64
CA ASP A 50 -8.67 -2.67 -4.21
C ASP A 50 -7.93 -1.35 -4.46
N PHE A 51 -6.94 -1.05 -3.61
CA PHE A 51 -6.06 0.10 -3.79
C PHE A 51 -5.18 -0.10 -5.04
N MET A 52 -4.48 -1.23 -5.10
CA MET A 52 -3.53 -1.54 -6.19
C MET A 52 -4.25 -1.71 -7.54
N LEU A 53 -5.40 -2.37 -7.55
CA LEU A 53 -6.21 -2.55 -8.75
C LEU A 53 -6.62 -1.21 -9.39
N ALA A 54 -6.96 -0.22 -8.56
CA ALA A 54 -7.34 1.10 -9.05
C ALA A 54 -6.17 1.90 -9.65
N LEU A 55 -4.93 1.56 -9.29
CA LEU A 55 -3.72 2.19 -9.81
C LEU A 55 -3.24 1.57 -11.13
N GLY A 56 -3.67 0.35 -11.46
CA GLY A 56 -3.26 -0.35 -12.68
C GLY A 56 -3.50 0.45 -13.97
N PRO A 57 -4.74 0.91 -14.25
CA PRO A 57 -5.03 1.64 -15.48
C PRO A 57 -4.17 2.91 -15.71
N PRO A 58 -4.04 3.86 -14.75
CA PRO A 58 -3.18 5.03 -14.97
C PRO A 58 -1.69 4.67 -15.00
N LEU A 59 -1.26 3.61 -14.30
CA LEU A 59 0.13 3.13 -14.38
C LEU A 59 0.47 2.64 -15.79
N GLU A 60 -0.39 1.80 -16.38
CA GLU A 60 -0.24 1.30 -17.76
C GLU A 60 -0.23 2.43 -18.79
N ALA A 61 -1.09 3.43 -18.60
CA ALA A 61 -1.16 4.62 -19.44
C ALA A 61 0.00 5.62 -19.21
N LYS A 62 0.84 5.39 -18.19
CA LYS A 62 1.89 6.32 -17.73
C LYS A 62 1.34 7.71 -17.40
N ASP A 63 0.11 7.75 -16.89
CA ASP A 63 -0.60 8.98 -16.50
C ASP A 63 -0.38 9.25 -15.00
N GLN A 64 0.67 10.02 -14.69
CA GLN A 64 0.97 10.40 -13.31
C GLN A 64 -0.16 11.24 -12.69
N PHE A 65 -0.87 12.06 -13.46
CA PHE A 65 -1.90 12.95 -12.91
C PHE A 65 -3.07 12.15 -12.38
N GLU A 66 -3.63 11.23 -13.19
CA GLU A 66 -4.73 10.38 -12.74
C GLU A 66 -4.25 9.38 -11.66
N TYR A 67 -3.03 8.86 -11.77
CA TYR A 67 -2.44 8.01 -10.73
C TYR A 67 -2.43 8.71 -9.36
N LEU A 68 -1.89 9.94 -9.28
CA LEU A 68 -1.81 10.70 -8.03
C LEU A 68 -3.20 11.06 -7.48
N LYS A 69 -4.15 11.38 -8.36
CA LYS A 69 -5.54 11.65 -7.98
C LYS A 69 -6.19 10.42 -7.32
N ILE A 70 -5.98 9.22 -7.87
CA ILE A 70 -6.48 7.97 -7.28
C ILE A 70 -5.79 7.67 -5.94
N VAL A 71 -4.46 7.81 -5.86
CA VAL A 71 -3.70 7.63 -4.61
C VAL A 71 -4.29 8.49 -3.51
N ARG A 72 -4.48 9.79 -3.76
CA ARG A 72 -5.06 10.73 -2.78
C ARG A 72 -6.50 10.38 -2.40
N LYS A 73 -7.33 10.02 -3.38
CA LYS A 73 -8.73 9.64 -3.14
C LYS A 73 -8.85 8.40 -2.26
N LYS A 74 -7.93 7.44 -2.42
CA LYS A 74 -7.98 6.15 -1.72
C LYS A 74 -7.05 6.05 -0.49
N SER A 75 -6.23 7.06 -0.22
CA SER A 75 -5.25 7.05 0.89
C SER A 75 -5.89 6.79 2.25
N VAL A 76 -7.09 7.33 2.50
CA VAL A 76 -7.82 7.10 3.76
C VAL A 76 -8.18 5.62 3.94
N LYS A 77 -8.64 4.95 2.86
CA LYS A 77 -8.99 3.53 2.92
C LYS A 77 -7.73 2.67 3.11
N LEU A 78 -6.64 3.01 2.40
CA LEU A 78 -5.35 2.34 2.58
C LEU A 78 -4.84 2.48 4.02
N ARG A 79 -4.91 3.69 4.60
CA ARG A 79 -4.55 3.94 6.00
C ARG A 79 -5.30 3.04 6.96
N ARG A 80 -6.63 3.00 6.83
CA ARG A 80 -7.51 2.24 7.70
C ARG A 80 -7.23 0.74 7.63
N ALA A 81 -6.97 0.21 6.44
CA ALA A 81 -6.57 -1.20 6.29
C ALA A 81 -5.24 -1.50 7.00
N THR A 82 -4.27 -0.58 6.93
CA THR A 82 -3.01 -0.68 7.67
C THR A 82 -3.21 -0.60 9.18
N GLU A 83 -3.99 0.36 9.66
CA GLU A 83 -4.31 0.51 11.09
C GLU A 83 -5.01 -0.73 11.63
N LEU A 84 -5.99 -1.26 10.90
CA LEU A 84 -6.66 -2.52 11.25
C LEU A 84 -5.66 -3.66 11.35
N PHE A 85 -4.78 -3.82 10.35
CA PHE A 85 -3.78 -4.89 10.40
C PHE A 85 -2.85 -4.77 11.61
N LEU A 86 -2.35 -3.57 11.91
CA LEU A 86 -1.49 -3.32 13.07
C LEU A 86 -2.21 -3.65 14.39
N GLN A 87 -3.52 -3.37 14.47
CA GLN A 87 -4.33 -3.67 15.63
C GLN A 87 -4.53 -5.18 15.83
N ILE A 88 -4.91 -5.91 14.78
CA ILE A 88 -5.28 -7.34 14.90
C ILE A 88 -4.07 -8.28 14.83
N GLN A 89 -2.95 -7.85 14.23
CA GLN A 89 -1.80 -8.72 13.99
C GLN A 89 -1.31 -9.48 15.23
N PRO A 90 -1.22 -8.90 16.45
CA PRO A 90 -0.77 -9.62 17.64
C PRO A 90 -1.69 -10.78 18.04
N GLU A 91 -2.99 -10.68 17.74
CA GLU A 91 -4.00 -11.69 18.04
C GLU A 91 -4.04 -12.77 16.94
N VAL A 92 -3.89 -12.34 15.67
CA VAL A 92 -3.83 -13.22 14.50
C VAL A 92 -2.65 -14.19 14.58
N SER A 93 -1.44 -13.70 14.86
CA SER A 93 -0.24 -14.54 14.87
C SER A 93 0.95 -13.85 15.53
N SER A 94 1.68 -14.58 16.39
CA SER A 94 2.96 -14.12 16.96
C SER A 94 4.17 -14.39 16.08
N HIS A 95 3.99 -15.01 14.91
CA HIS A 95 5.08 -15.37 14.02
C HIS A 95 5.77 -14.13 13.42
N THR A 96 7.10 -14.15 13.32
CA THR A 96 7.91 -13.01 12.86
C THR A 96 7.49 -12.49 11.48
N ASN A 97 7.04 -13.36 10.56
CA ASN A 97 6.52 -12.92 9.26
C ASN A 97 5.37 -11.91 9.37
N TYR A 98 4.46 -12.10 10.32
CA TYR A 98 3.33 -11.19 10.53
C TYR A 98 3.77 -9.86 11.12
N GLN A 99 4.66 -9.90 12.11
CA GLN A 99 5.26 -8.71 12.71
C GLN A 99 6.01 -7.88 11.66
N MET A 100 6.81 -8.54 10.81
CA MET A 100 7.56 -7.88 9.74
C MET A 100 6.65 -7.39 8.61
N ALA A 101 5.57 -8.11 8.30
CA ALA A 101 4.57 -7.64 7.34
C ALA A 101 3.86 -6.37 7.84
N ALA A 102 3.55 -6.31 9.13
CA ALA A 102 2.92 -5.14 9.75
C ALA A 102 3.83 -3.91 9.67
N VAL A 103 5.10 -4.05 10.08
CA VAL A 103 6.11 -2.98 9.96
C VAL A 103 6.31 -2.57 8.51
N SER A 104 6.45 -3.53 7.59
CA SER A 104 6.66 -3.24 6.17
C SER A 104 5.47 -2.50 5.56
N LEU A 105 4.24 -2.86 5.92
CA LEU A 105 3.03 -2.21 5.43
C LEU A 105 2.95 -0.77 5.97
N GLU A 106 3.18 -0.59 7.26
CA GLU A 106 3.15 0.72 7.91
C GLU A 106 4.13 1.69 7.24
N VAL A 107 5.39 1.30 7.10
CA VAL A 107 6.44 2.14 6.51
C VAL A 107 6.09 2.50 5.06
N ALA A 108 5.67 1.51 4.26
CA ALA A 108 5.31 1.76 2.86
C ALA A 108 4.13 2.73 2.74
N VAL A 109 3.09 2.55 3.55
CA VAL A 109 1.88 3.38 3.50
C VAL A 109 2.15 4.81 3.99
N GLN A 110 2.96 4.97 5.04
CA GLN A 110 3.41 6.29 5.49
C GLN A 110 4.18 7.02 4.38
N GLU A 111 5.09 6.33 3.69
CA GLU A 111 5.87 6.91 2.60
C GLU A 111 5.00 7.25 1.38
N ILE A 112 4.03 6.41 1.01
CA ILE A 112 3.06 6.70 -0.06
C ILE A 112 2.33 8.01 0.23
N MET A 113 1.86 8.19 1.47
CA MET A 113 1.13 9.39 1.88
C MET A 113 2.03 10.62 1.85
N ARG A 114 3.25 10.52 2.40
CA ARG A 114 4.24 11.59 2.37
C ARG A 114 4.55 12.04 0.94
N LEU A 115 4.78 11.10 0.03
CA LEU A 115 5.04 11.39 -1.39
C LEU A 115 3.82 12.02 -2.08
N ALA A 116 2.62 11.53 -1.81
CA ALA A 116 1.38 12.08 -2.38
C ALA A 116 1.12 13.52 -1.92
N ASP A 117 1.40 13.83 -0.65
CA ASP A 117 1.25 15.17 -0.09
C ASP A 117 2.30 16.14 -0.66
N MET A 118 3.56 15.69 -0.79
CA MET A 118 4.60 16.49 -1.46
C MET A 118 4.27 16.78 -2.92
N ALA A 119 3.78 15.79 -3.66
CA ALA A 119 3.37 15.96 -5.05
C ALA A 119 2.18 16.92 -5.21
N ALA A 120 1.32 17.04 -4.20
CA ALA A 120 0.21 17.99 -4.18
C ALA A 120 0.64 19.43 -3.91
N ALA A 121 1.82 19.62 -3.29
CA ALA A 121 2.39 20.92 -2.94
C ALA A 121 3.39 21.45 -3.97
N SER A 122 3.82 20.61 -4.93
CA SER A 122 4.70 20.98 -6.05
C SER A 122 3.91 21.47 -7.26
#